data_AF-A0A0E0LCY6-F1
#
_entry.id   AF-A0A0E0LCY6-F1
#
_cell.length_a   1.000
_cell.length_b   1.000
_cell.length_c   1.000
_cell.angle_alpha   90.00
_cell.angle_beta   90.00
_cell.angle_gamma   90.00
#
_symmetry.space_group_name_H-M   'P 1'
#
loop_
_entity.id
_entity.type
_entity.pdbx_description
1 polymer ?
#
loop_
_entity_poly.entity_id
_entity_poly.type
_entity_poly.pdbx_seq_one_letter_code
_entity_poly.pdbx_strand_id
1 'polypeptide(L)'
;MAAAGSLGVYKAAFAVLGVLMLGTLVYTCVTDGSPFRLELLTPWLVATLIDFYVNVTAISTWVIYKEVNWISSFFWVVLLYCFGSVATCAYVVLKLFEIKTSGPSQDPLDLLFLRQGNLSQRKSSFVIIGRIIFSILGAMMAAVVIYTVITDGLPFRKDLLTPWMAATLLDFYINVFAISVWVAHKESNWISTAIWICLLICFGSITTCGYIVIQLFQVSYQDPIYHVLLNTHNKKI
;
A
#
# COMPACT_ATOMS: atom_id res chain seq x y z
N MET A 1 -12.45 25.94 3.28
CA MET A 1 -11.69 25.79 4.55
C MET A 1 -11.49 24.33 4.96
N ALA A 2 -12.53 23.47 4.91
CA ALA A 2 -12.42 22.05 5.29
C ALA A 2 -11.43 21.20 4.45
N ALA A 3 -11.37 21.41 3.12
CA ALA A 3 -10.47 20.65 2.24
C ALA A 3 -8.97 20.93 2.50
N ALA A 4 -8.61 22.16 2.86
CA ALA A 4 -7.24 22.53 3.21
C ALA A 4 -6.80 21.95 4.56
N GLY A 5 -7.72 21.86 5.53
CA GLY A 5 -7.47 21.22 6.83
C GLY A 5 -7.20 19.72 6.69
N SER A 6 -8.00 19.02 5.88
CA SER A 6 -7.84 17.58 5.61
C SER A 6 -6.48 17.25 4.96
N LEU A 7 -6.04 18.06 3.99
CA LEU A 7 -4.73 17.89 3.34
C LEU A 7 -3.55 18.03 4.33
N GLY A 8 -3.63 19.01 5.24
CA GLY A 8 -2.63 19.20 6.29
C GLY A 8 -2.51 18.00 7.23
N VAL A 9 -3.65 17.38 7.58
CA VAL A 9 -3.68 16.18 8.43
C VAL A 9 -3.00 15.00 7.75
N TYR A 10 -3.27 14.72 6.47
CA TYR A 10 -2.60 13.61 5.77
C TYR A 10 -1.09 13.83 5.64
N LYS A 11 -0.65 15.07 5.33
CA LYS A 11 0.78 15.40 5.29
C LYS A 11 1.45 15.13 6.63
N ALA A 12 0.85 15.61 7.71
CA ALA A 12 1.39 15.40 9.05
C ALA A 12 1.40 13.92 9.43
N ALA A 13 0.32 13.18 9.16
CA ALA A 13 0.22 11.76 9.47
C ALA A 13 1.30 10.94 8.77
N PHE A 14 1.44 11.06 7.45
CA PHE A 14 2.47 10.32 6.71
C PHE A 14 3.89 10.78 7.06
N ALA A 15 4.11 12.07 7.34
CA ALA A 15 5.42 12.55 7.79
C ALA A 15 5.81 11.96 9.17
N VAL A 16 4.88 11.95 10.12
CA VAL A 16 5.09 11.37 11.45
C VAL A 16 5.36 9.87 11.35
N LEU A 17 4.56 9.14 10.56
CA LEU A 17 4.76 7.70 10.36
C LEU A 17 6.11 7.40 9.69
N GLY A 18 6.53 8.18 8.70
CA GLY A 18 7.82 8.03 8.05
C GLY A 18 9.01 8.29 9.00
N VAL A 19 8.93 9.34 9.81
CA VAL A 19 9.96 9.65 10.83
C VAL A 19 9.99 8.57 11.91
N LEU A 20 8.83 8.10 12.36
CA LEU A 20 8.70 7.04 13.33
C LEU A 20 9.35 5.74 12.81
N MET A 21 9.05 5.35 11.57
CA MET A 21 9.66 4.18 10.95
C MET A 21 11.18 4.32 10.80
N LEU A 22 11.66 5.47 10.31
CA LEU A 22 13.09 5.74 10.19
C LEU A 22 13.79 5.67 11.55
N GLY A 23 13.17 6.25 12.59
CA GLY A 23 13.64 6.18 13.96
C GLY A 23 13.71 4.73 14.46
N THR A 24 12.69 3.92 14.19
CA THR A 24 12.69 2.49 14.52
C THR A 24 13.80 1.73 13.80
N LEU A 25 14.02 1.96 12.49
CA LEU A 25 15.12 1.31 11.76
C LEU A 25 16.49 1.68 12.33
N VAL A 26 16.72 2.96 12.60
CA VAL A 26 17.99 3.43 13.19
C VAL A 26 18.18 2.84 14.59
N TYR A 27 17.14 2.91 15.42
CA TYR A 27 17.18 2.35 16.78
C TYR A 27 17.52 0.86 16.76
N THR A 28 16.76 0.06 16.01
CA THR A 28 16.97 -1.39 15.93
C THR A 28 18.33 -1.74 15.31
N CYS A 29 18.80 -0.99 14.31
CA CYS A 29 20.16 -1.16 13.79
C CYS A 29 21.25 -0.90 14.84
N VAL A 30 21.05 0.11 15.69
CA VAL A 30 22.02 0.47 16.74
C VAL A 30 21.99 -0.55 17.89
N THR A 31 20.82 -1.00 18.32
CA THR A 31 20.68 -1.92 19.47
C THR A 31 20.91 -3.37 19.10
N ASP A 32 20.43 -3.79 17.93
CA ASP A 32 20.39 -5.18 17.52
C ASP A 32 21.29 -5.46 16.32
N GLY A 33 22.02 -4.48 15.78
CA GLY A 33 22.90 -4.65 14.63
C GLY A 33 22.13 -4.85 13.32
N SER A 34 22.78 -5.40 12.29
CA SER A 34 22.18 -5.49 10.94
C SER A 34 20.94 -6.40 10.84
N PRO A 35 19.96 -6.06 9.97
CA PRO A 35 18.82 -6.94 9.68
C PRO A 35 19.20 -8.16 8.82
N PHE A 36 20.31 -8.08 8.09
CA PHE A 36 20.74 -9.09 7.13
C PHE A 36 21.46 -10.26 7.80
N ARG A 37 20.74 -10.97 8.67
CA ARG A 37 21.22 -12.17 9.37
C ARG A 37 20.27 -13.32 9.16
N LEU A 38 20.80 -14.45 8.69
CA LEU A 38 20.00 -15.66 8.43
C LEU A 38 19.30 -16.19 9.69
N GLU A 39 19.92 -15.99 10.86
CA GLU A 39 19.37 -16.40 12.16
C GLU A 39 18.04 -15.72 12.50
N LEU A 40 17.77 -14.54 11.94
CA LEU A 40 16.52 -13.82 12.17
C LEU A 40 15.36 -14.38 11.33
N LEU A 41 15.64 -15.10 10.24
CA LEU A 41 14.66 -15.58 9.26
C LEU A 41 13.87 -16.80 9.76
N THR A 42 13.13 -16.62 10.85
CA THR A 42 12.14 -17.60 11.30
C THR A 42 11.04 -17.78 10.24
N PRO A 43 10.33 -18.92 10.21
CA PRO A 43 9.26 -19.17 9.24
C PRO A 43 8.23 -18.03 9.20
N TRP A 44 7.86 -17.51 10.38
CA TRP A 44 6.95 -16.38 10.49
C TRP A 44 7.55 -15.06 10.01
N LEU A 45 8.84 -14.77 10.29
CA LEU A 45 9.46 -13.55 9.75
C LEU A 45 9.50 -13.58 8.24
N VAL A 46 9.84 -14.73 7.65
CA VAL A 46 9.83 -14.92 6.19
C VAL A 46 8.44 -14.72 5.62
N ALA A 47 7.40 -15.30 6.23
CA ALA A 47 6.02 -15.09 5.80
C ALA A 47 5.61 -13.61 5.88
N THR A 48 5.92 -12.92 6.98
CA THR A 48 5.65 -11.47 7.13
C THR A 48 6.39 -10.64 6.09
N LEU A 49 7.63 -11.01 5.76
CA LEU A 49 8.42 -10.31 4.74
C LEU A 49 7.83 -10.50 3.34
N ILE A 50 7.37 -11.71 3.01
CA ILE A 50 6.65 -11.97 1.75
C ILE A 50 5.36 -11.14 1.70
N ASP A 51 4.59 -11.13 2.79
CA ASP A 51 3.35 -10.34 2.93
C ASP A 51 3.61 -8.84 2.68
N PHE A 52 4.64 -8.33 3.33
CA PHE A 52 5.13 -6.98 3.17
C PHE A 52 5.46 -6.63 1.72
N TYR A 53 6.25 -7.46 1.04
CA TYR A 53 6.63 -7.18 -0.34
C TYR A 53 5.46 -7.30 -1.33
N VAL A 54 4.45 -8.11 -1.05
CA VAL A 54 3.23 -8.14 -1.86
C VAL A 54 2.48 -6.80 -1.74
N ASN A 55 2.37 -6.24 -0.53
CA ASN A 55 1.82 -4.89 -0.33
C ASN A 55 2.67 -3.80 -0.99
N VAL A 56 4.00 -3.88 -0.88
CA VAL A 56 4.92 -2.96 -1.59
C VAL A 56 4.74 -3.06 -3.10
N THR A 57 4.47 -4.24 -3.64
CA THR A 57 4.17 -4.44 -5.08
C THR A 57 2.88 -3.74 -5.49
N ALA A 58 1.84 -3.76 -4.64
CA ALA A 58 0.61 -3.02 -4.87
C ALA A 58 0.85 -1.50 -4.91
N ILE A 59 1.59 -0.97 -3.93
CA ILE A 59 1.96 0.45 -3.86
C ILE A 59 2.84 0.84 -5.07
N SER A 60 3.82 0.01 -5.42
CA SER A 60 4.70 0.22 -6.58
C SER A 60 3.92 0.28 -7.89
N THR A 61 2.89 -0.56 -8.03
CA THR A 61 1.98 -0.52 -9.20
C THR A 61 1.27 0.82 -9.30
N TRP A 62 0.82 1.37 -8.17
CA TRP A 62 0.24 2.72 -8.11
C TRP A 62 1.28 3.81 -8.45
N VAL A 63 2.51 3.74 -7.93
CA VAL A 63 3.59 4.68 -8.28
C VAL A 63 3.89 4.66 -9.78
N ILE A 64 4.00 3.47 -10.38
CA ILE A 64 4.22 3.30 -11.82
C ILE A 64 3.09 3.91 -12.64
N TYR A 65 1.85 3.81 -12.16
CA TYR A 65 0.71 4.46 -12.79
C TYR A 65 0.75 5.99 -12.65
N LYS A 66 1.08 6.48 -11.45
CA LYS A 66 1.04 7.91 -11.11
C LYS A 66 2.15 8.69 -11.82
N GLU A 67 3.35 8.13 -11.92
CA GLU A 67 4.50 8.77 -12.55
C GLU A 67 4.38 8.82 -14.08
N VAL A 68 4.69 9.96 -14.68
CA VAL A 68 4.78 10.11 -16.14
C VAL A 68 6.17 9.70 -16.62
N ASN A 69 7.20 10.05 -15.86
CA ASN A 69 8.58 9.81 -16.23
C ASN A 69 9.05 8.44 -15.76
N TRP A 70 9.48 7.57 -16.69
CA TRP A 70 9.84 6.18 -16.35
C TRP A 70 11.07 6.09 -15.44
N ILE A 71 12.01 7.04 -15.54
CA ILE A 71 13.18 7.11 -14.66
C ILE A 71 12.77 7.43 -13.21
N SER A 72 11.86 8.40 -13.02
CA SER A 72 11.31 8.74 -11.70
C SER A 72 10.55 7.55 -11.10
N SER A 73 9.70 6.91 -11.92
CA SER A 73 8.98 5.69 -11.55
C SER A 73 9.93 4.58 -11.10
N PHE A 74 10.97 4.28 -11.88
CA PHE A 74 11.96 3.27 -11.56
C PHE A 74 12.71 3.60 -10.26
N PHE A 75 13.14 4.85 -10.10
CA PHE A 75 13.81 5.32 -8.89
C PHE A 75 12.94 5.11 -7.64
N TRP A 76 11.66 5.49 -7.69
CA TRP A 76 10.73 5.30 -6.58
C TRP A 76 10.43 3.84 -6.28
N VAL A 77 10.30 3.00 -7.31
CA VAL A 77 10.15 1.56 -7.12
C VAL A 77 11.37 1.00 -6.37
N VAL A 78 12.59 1.34 -6.78
CA VAL A 78 13.80 0.90 -6.06
C VAL A 78 13.76 1.37 -4.60
N LEU A 79 13.40 2.63 -4.34
CA LEU A 79 13.29 3.13 -2.97
C LEU A 79 12.23 2.38 -2.15
N LEU A 80 11.08 2.04 -2.73
CA LEU A 80 10.02 1.29 -2.04
C LEU A 80 10.48 -0.11 -1.62
N TYR A 81 11.20 -0.82 -2.49
CA TYR A 81 11.72 -2.14 -2.15
C TYR A 81 12.92 -2.08 -1.18
N CYS A 82 13.71 -1.00 -1.20
CA CYS A 82 14.86 -0.85 -0.29
C CYS A 82 14.50 -0.30 1.09
N PHE A 83 13.58 0.67 1.16
CA PHE A 83 13.27 1.43 2.38
C PHE A 83 11.82 1.28 2.86
N GLY A 84 11.00 0.49 2.15
CA GLY A 84 9.68 0.15 2.61
C GLY A 84 8.76 1.34 2.79
N SER A 85 8.08 1.38 3.93
CA SER A 85 7.11 2.42 4.27
C SER A 85 7.72 3.80 4.48
N VAL A 86 9.03 3.93 4.76
CA VAL A 86 9.70 5.24 4.77
C VAL A 86 9.60 5.87 3.38
N ALA A 87 9.87 5.10 2.33
CA ALA A 87 9.73 5.55 0.95
C ALA A 87 8.27 5.78 0.56
N THR A 88 7.33 4.91 0.99
CA THR A 88 5.89 5.13 0.80
C THR A 88 5.45 6.47 1.39
N CYS A 89 5.83 6.75 2.64
CA CYS A 89 5.50 7.99 3.33
C CYS A 89 6.12 9.20 2.65
N ALA A 90 7.41 9.13 2.30
CA ALA A 90 8.09 10.21 1.59
C ALA A 90 7.43 10.51 0.24
N TYR A 91 7.10 9.48 -0.54
CA TYR A 91 6.44 9.63 -1.83
C TYR A 91 5.07 10.28 -1.69
N VAL A 92 4.23 9.79 -0.77
CA VAL A 92 2.89 10.35 -0.52
C VAL A 92 2.99 11.81 -0.08
N VAL A 93 3.87 12.14 0.87
CA VAL A 93 4.05 13.51 1.35
C VAL A 93 4.51 14.44 0.22
N LEU A 94 5.48 14.03 -0.60
CA LEU A 94 5.93 14.81 -1.76
C LEU A 94 4.78 15.06 -2.74
N LYS A 95 3.99 14.02 -3.08
CA LYS A 95 2.82 14.19 -3.96
C LYS A 95 1.76 15.10 -3.34
N LEU A 96 1.53 15.04 -2.04
CA LEU A 96 0.60 15.94 -1.36
C LEU A 96 1.10 17.40 -1.36
N PHE A 97 2.42 17.66 -1.42
CA PHE A 97 2.97 19.00 -1.58
C PHE A 97 2.91 19.52 -3.02
N GLU A 98 3.04 18.63 -4.02
CA GLU A 98 2.92 18.97 -5.44
C GLU A 98 1.48 19.35 -5.84
N ILE A 99 0.47 18.86 -5.12
CA ILE A 99 -0.94 19.19 -5.37
C ILE A 99 -1.17 20.69 -5.13
N LYS A 100 -1.30 21.46 -6.21
CA LYS A 100 -1.86 22.81 -6.19
C LYS A 100 -3.38 22.69 -6.10
N THR A 101 -3.97 23.21 -5.03
CA THR A 101 -5.43 23.21 -4.83
C THR A 101 -6.09 24.15 -5.83
N SER A 102 -6.43 23.63 -7.01
CA SER A 102 -7.06 24.39 -8.11
C SER A 102 -8.59 24.46 -7.95
N GLY A 103 -9.06 25.02 -6.82
CA GLY A 103 -10.48 25.34 -6.61
C GLY A 103 -11.13 24.70 -5.37
N PRO A 104 -12.28 25.22 -4.91
CA PRO A 104 -12.88 24.92 -3.61
C PRO A 104 -13.60 23.55 -3.48
N SER A 105 -13.72 22.75 -4.54
CA SER A 105 -14.61 21.57 -4.59
C SER A 105 -13.96 20.22 -4.88
N GLN A 106 -12.64 20.13 -5.05
CA GLN A 106 -11.95 18.84 -5.30
C GLN A 106 -11.36 18.28 -4.00
N ASP A 107 -11.65 17.02 -3.70
CA ASP A 107 -11.08 16.33 -2.54
C ASP A 107 -9.57 16.11 -2.80
N PRO A 108 -8.68 16.53 -1.87
CA PRO A 108 -7.23 16.34 -2.03
C PRO A 108 -6.81 14.91 -2.33
N LEU A 109 -7.56 13.90 -1.86
CA LEU A 109 -7.27 12.49 -2.14
C LEU A 109 -7.57 12.12 -3.60
N ASP A 110 -8.58 12.72 -4.24
CA ASP A 110 -8.82 12.51 -5.67
C ASP A 110 -7.59 12.94 -6.47
N LEU A 111 -7.03 14.11 -6.13
CA LEU A 111 -5.87 14.68 -6.80
C LEU A 111 -4.59 13.86 -6.53
N LEU A 112 -4.50 13.24 -5.37
CA LEU A 112 -3.43 12.31 -5.04
C LEU A 112 -3.48 11.07 -5.95
N PHE A 113 -4.65 10.43 -6.10
CA PHE A 113 -4.77 9.19 -6.87
C PHE A 113 -4.85 9.41 -8.39
N LEU A 114 -5.38 10.55 -8.85
CA LEU A 114 -5.46 10.88 -10.29
C LEU A 114 -4.09 11.11 -10.91
N ARG A 115 -3.82 10.47 -12.04
CA ARG A 115 -2.64 10.79 -12.86
C ARG A 115 -2.82 12.16 -13.52
N GLN A 116 -1.94 13.12 -13.23
CA GLN A 116 -1.87 14.40 -13.96
C GLN A 116 -1.07 14.19 -15.25
N GLY A 117 -1.74 13.81 -16.35
CA GLY A 117 -1.12 13.63 -17.65
C GLY A 117 -2.07 13.03 -18.68
N ASN A 118 -1.70 13.07 -19.97
CA ASN A 118 -2.53 12.61 -21.08
C ASN A 118 -3.12 11.23 -20.79
N LEU A 119 -4.45 11.22 -20.69
CA LEU A 119 -5.30 10.07 -20.37
C LEU A 119 -5.43 9.12 -21.58
N SER A 120 -4.38 9.04 -22.40
CA SER A 120 -4.37 8.29 -23.64
C SER A 120 -4.02 6.82 -23.38
N GLN A 121 -5.06 5.99 -23.42
CA GLN A 121 -5.02 4.69 -24.09
C GLN A 121 -4.04 3.65 -23.52
N ARG A 122 -3.99 3.45 -22.20
CA ARG A 122 -3.39 2.20 -21.68
C ARG A 122 -4.41 1.07 -21.83
N LYS A 123 -4.20 0.27 -22.89
CA LYS A 123 -5.10 -0.78 -23.40
C LYS A 123 -5.56 -1.80 -22.33
N SER A 124 -6.68 -2.43 -22.66
CA SER A 124 -7.21 -3.73 -22.18
C SER A 124 -6.24 -4.62 -21.40
N SER A 125 -5.11 -4.90 -22.06
CA SER A 125 -4.07 -5.82 -21.61
C SER A 125 -3.57 -5.56 -20.18
N PHE A 126 -3.46 -4.31 -19.72
CA PHE A 126 -2.95 -4.01 -18.38
C PHE A 126 -3.90 -4.47 -17.26
N VAL A 127 -5.22 -4.38 -17.48
CA VAL A 127 -6.23 -4.82 -16.52
C VAL A 127 -6.17 -6.35 -16.37
N ILE A 128 -6.06 -7.07 -17.48
CA ILE A 128 -5.95 -8.54 -17.48
C ILE A 128 -4.66 -8.99 -16.79
N ILE A 129 -3.52 -8.35 -17.13
CA ILE A 129 -2.23 -8.63 -16.48
C ILE A 129 -2.33 -8.38 -14.97
N GLY A 130 -2.92 -7.26 -14.54
CA GLY A 130 -3.14 -6.96 -13.13
C GLY A 130 -3.97 -8.03 -12.42
N ARG A 131 -5.09 -8.46 -13.03
CA ARG A 131 -5.95 -9.53 -12.46
C ARG A 131 -5.15 -10.81 -12.24
N ILE A 132 -4.35 -11.22 -13.22
CA ILE A 132 -3.53 -12.44 -13.13
C ILE A 132 -2.46 -12.30 -12.04
N ILE A 133 -1.66 -11.22 -12.07
CA ILE A 133 -0.57 -11.01 -11.12
C ILE A 133 -1.09 -10.95 -9.69
N PHE A 134 -2.09 -10.11 -9.41
CA PHE A 134 -2.61 -9.98 -8.04
C PHE A 134 -3.35 -11.24 -7.57
N SER A 135 -3.98 -12.01 -8.46
CA SER A 135 -4.56 -13.31 -8.09
C SER A 135 -3.48 -14.33 -7.71
N ILE A 136 -2.39 -14.40 -8.49
CA ILE A 136 -1.26 -15.29 -8.19
C ILE A 136 -0.59 -14.88 -6.88
N LEU A 137 -0.32 -13.59 -6.68
CA LEU A 137 0.29 -13.08 -5.45
C LEU A 137 -0.58 -13.35 -4.22
N GLY A 138 -1.89 -13.12 -4.31
CA GLY A 138 -2.83 -13.40 -3.21
C GLY A 138 -2.92 -14.89 -2.88
N ALA A 139 -3.00 -15.76 -3.91
CA ALA A 139 -3.02 -17.21 -3.73
C ALA A 139 -1.70 -17.74 -3.15
N MET A 140 -0.57 -17.22 -3.63
CA MET A 140 0.76 -17.53 -3.10
C MET A 140 0.85 -17.13 -1.63
N MET A 141 0.43 -15.92 -1.26
CA MET A 141 0.46 -15.48 0.13
C MET A 141 -0.44 -16.36 1.02
N ALA A 142 -1.64 -16.69 0.56
CA ALA A 142 -2.52 -17.61 1.29
C ALA A 142 -1.87 -18.98 1.50
N ALA A 143 -1.21 -19.52 0.47
CA ALA A 143 -0.48 -20.78 0.58
C ALA A 143 0.69 -20.68 1.58
N VAL A 144 1.43 -19.58 1.59
CA VAL A 144 2.50 -19.32 2.57
C VAL A 144 1.95 -19.29 3.99
N VAL A 145 0.87 -18.54 4.26
CA VAL A 145 0.25 -18.49 5.60
C VAL A 145 -0.25 -19.87 6.03
N ILE A 146 -0.96 -20.58 5.15
CA ILE A 146 -1.48 -21.92 5.46
C ILE A 146 -0.32 -22.87 5.79
N TYR A 147 0.74 -22.85 4.98
CA TYR A 147 1.92 -23.66 5.20
C TYR A 147 2.62 -23.34 6.52
N THR A 148 2.84 -22.05 6.84
CA THR A 148 3.48 -21.66 8.10
C THR A 148 2.62 -21.97 9.31
N VAL A 149 1.29 -21.83 9.22
CA VAL A 149 0.38 -22.22 10.30
C VAL A 149 0.42 -23.73 10.55
N ILE A 150 0.44 -24.55 9.49
CA ILE A 150 0.50 -26.01 9.63
C ILE A 150 1.83 -26.46 10.22
N THR A 151 2.94 -25.83 9.81
CA THR A 151 4.28 -26.28 10.19
C THR A 151 4.78 -25.69 11.51
N ASP A 152 4.46 -24.43 11.79
CA ASP A 152 5.01 -23.68 12.92
C ASP A 152 3.94 -23.24 13.93
N GLY A 153 2.65 -23.49 13.65
CA GLY A 153 1.54 -23.06 14.50
C GLY A 153 1.18 -21.59 14.30
N LEU A 154 0.38 -21.03 15.20
CA LEU A 154 -0.13 -19.65 15.08
C LEU A 154 0.97 -18.58 15.28
N PRO A 155 0.83 -17.41 14.64
CA PRO A 155 1.82 -16.32 14.73
C PRO A 155 1.79 -15.57 16.07
N PHE A 156 0.76 -15.75 16.89
CA PHE A 156 0.52 -14.97 18.11
C PHE A 156 1.33 -15.50 19.31
N ARG A 157 2.66 -15.47 19.19
CA ARG A 157 3.61 -15.90 20.22
C ARG A 157 4.65 -14.82 20.48
N LYS A 158 4.97 -14.56 21.75
CA LYS A 158 5.93 -13.51 22.14
C LYS A 158 7.35 -13.80 21.67
N ASP A 159 7.67 -15.09 21.62
CA ASP A 159 8.94 -15.66 21.17
C ASP A 159 9.25 -15.34 19.70
N LEU A 160 8.23 -15.06 18.88
CA LEU A 160 8.41 -14.61 17.50
C LEU A 160 8.67 -13.10 17.37
N LEU A 161 8.30 -12.31 18.40
CA LEU A 161 8.34 -10.84 18.37
C LEU A 161 9.74 -10.31 18.72
N THR A 162 10.73 -10.72 17.95
CA THR A 162 12.09 -10.17 18.01
C THR A 162 12.09 -8.68 17.63
N PRO A 163 13.12 -7.89 18.01
CA PRO A 163 13.19 -6.47 17.64
C PRO A 163 13.07 -6.22 16.13
N TRP A 164 13.67 -7.10 15.32
CA TRP A 164 13.55 -7.05 13.86
C TRP A 164 12.17 -7.47 13.34
N MET A 165 11.51 -8.46 13.96
CA MET A 165 10.11 -8.78 13.65
C MET A 165 9.20 -7.59 13.98
N ALA A 166 9.38 -6.94 15.14
CA ALA A 166 8.59 -5.78 15.53
C ALA A 166 8.78 -4.59 14.57
N ALA A 167 10.01 -4.32 14.16
CA ALA A 167 10.30 -3.31 13.14
C ALA A 167 9.66 -3.65 11.78
N THR A 168 9.71 -4.91 11.36
CA THR A 168 9.10 -5.37 10.09
C THR A 168 7.57 -5.27 10.14
N LEU A 169 6.94 -5.63 11.26
CA LEU A 169 5.49 -5.48 11.46
C LEU A 169 5.08 -4.02 11.45
N LEU A 170 5.86 -3.14 12.08
CA LEU A 170 5.60 -1.70 12.03
C LEU A 170 5.66 -1.18 10.59
N ASP A 171 6.69 -1.55 9.84
CA ASP A 171 6.86 -1.20 8.43
C ASP A 171 5.64 -1.65 7.59
N PHE A 172 5.27 -2.91 7.79
CA PHE A 172 4.11 -3.53 7.18
C PHE A 172 2.81 -2.76 7.47
N TYR A 173 2.53 -2.45 8.73
CA TYR A 173 1.30 -1.77 9.10
C TYR A 173 1.22 -0.33 8.63
N ILE A 174 2.35 0.37 8.45
CA ILE A 174 2.36 1.70 7.83
C ILE A 174 1.96 1.60 6.35
N ASN A 175 2.44 0.58 5.63
CA ASN A 175 1.99 0.33 4.26
C ASN A 175 0.51 -0.08 4.20
N VAL A 176 0.04 -0.92 5.14
CA VAL A 176 -1.39 -1.25 5.27
C VAL A 176 -2.22 -0.01 5.55
N PHE A 177 -1.72 0.93 6.37
CA PHE A 177 -2.37 2.21 6.59
C PHE A 177 -2.47 3.05 5.30
N ALA A 178 -1.42 3.09 4.48
CA ALA A 178 -1.48 3.77 3.19
C ALA A 178 -2.55 3.17 2.26
N ILE A 179 -2.64 1.83 2.22
CA ILE A 179 -3.64 1.11 1.44
C ILE A 179 -5.05 1.33 2.02
N SER A 180 -5.20 1.36 3.35
CA SER A 180 -6.49 1.58 4.00
C SER A 180 -7.05 2.98 3.76
N VAL A 181 -6.18 4.00 3.67
CA VAL A 181 -6.57 5.36 3.25
C VAL A 181 -7.15 5.34 1.84
N TRP A 182 -6.54 4.58 0.92
CA TRP A 182 -7.07 4.40 -0.43
C TRP A 182 -8.43 3.68 -0.41
N VAL A 183 -8.55 2.57 0.31
CA VAL A 183 -9.82 1.82 0.43
C VAL A 183 -10.92 2.68 1.03
N ALA A 184 -10.63 3.44 2.09
CA ALA A 184 -11.59 4.33 2.73
C ALA A 184 -12.07 5.46 1.81
N HIS A 185 -11.20 5.94 0.93
CA HIS A 185 -11.57 6.92 -0.10
C HIS A 185 -12.40 6.29 -1.23
N LYS A 186 -12.10 5.04 -1.61
CA LYS A 186 -12.76 4.34 -2.70
C LYS A 186 -14.16 3.83 -2.32
N GLU A 187 -14.34 3.32 -1.10
CA GLU A 187 -15.61 2.81 -0.60
C GLU A 187 -16.59 3.97 -0.28
N SER A 188 -17.84 3.88 -0.76
CA SER A 188 -18.88 4.87 -0.43
C SER A 188 -19.53 4.61 0.93
N ASN A 189 -19.49 3.37 1.42
CA ASN A 189 -20.20 2.94 2.63
C ASN A 189 -19.22 2.67 3.76
N TRP A 190 -19.38 3.36 4.89
CA TRP A 190 -18.53 3.19 6.07
C TRP A 190 -18.52 1.74 6.58
N ILE A 191 -19.63 1.01 6.51
CA ILE A 191 -19.65 -0.40 6.93
C ILE A 191 -18.72 -1.25 6.04
N SER A 192 -18.77 -1.03 4.71
CA SER A 192 -17.87 -1.70 3.76
C SER A 192 -16.41 -1.31 4.03
N THR A 193 -16.14 -0.02 4.22
CA THR A 193 -14.82 0.49 4.61
C THR A 193 -14.29 -0.21 5.87
N ALA A 194 -15.11 -0.29 6.91
CA ALA A 194 -14.72 -0.91 8.18
C ALA A 194 -14.42 -2.40 8.02
N ILE A 195 -15.24 -3.13 7.26
CA ILE A 195 -15.01 -4.55 6.96
C ILE A 195 -13.68 -4.73 6.21
N TRP A 196 -13.44 -3.93 5.17
CA TRP A 196 -12.19 -4.04 4.40
C TRP A 196 -10.96 -3.68 5.22
N ILE A 197 -11.03 -2.66 6.07
CA ILE A 197 -9.93 -2.29 6.97
C ILE A 197 -9.66 -3.41 7.98
N CYS A 198 -10.70 -3.99 8.58
CA CYS A 198 -10.55 -5.15 9.45
C CYS A 198 -9.89 -6.33 8.72
N LEU A 199 -10.32 -6.62 7.49
CA LEU A 199 -9.70 -7.67 6.68
C LEU A 199 -8.24 -7.38 6.35
N LEU A 200 -7.89 -6.14 6.00
CA LEU A 200 -6.50 -5.73 5.74
C LEU A 200 -5.60 -5.90 6.96
N ILE A 201 -6.11 -5.57 8.16
CA ILE A 201 -5.35 -5.73 9.42
C ILE A 201 -5.15 -7.21 9.76
N CYS A 202 -6.17 -8.05 9.51
CA CYS A 202 -6.15 -9.47 9.87
C CYS A 202 -5.41 -10.37 8.86
N PHE A 203 -5.56 -10.09 7.56
CA PHE A 203 -5.09 -10.97 6.47
C PHE A 203 -4.07 -10.31 5.56
N GLY A 204 -3.74 -9.04 5.80
CA GLY A 204 -2.63 -8.38 5.11
C GLY A 204 -2.82 -8.31 3.60
N SER A 205 -1.77 -8.70 2.87
CA SER A 205 -1.73 -8.63 1.42
C SER A 205 -2.69 -9.59 0.70
N ILE A 206 -3.18 -10.65 1.36
CA ILE A 206 -4.24 -11.50 0.80
C ILE A 206 -5.48 -10.64 0.53
N THR A 207 -5.85 -9.78 1.49
CA THR A 207 -6.95 -8.83 1.34
C THR A 207 -6.62 -7.73 0.35
N THR A 208 -5.40 -7.18 0.36
CA THR A 208 -4.96 -6.18 -0.64
C THR A 208 -5.14 -6.71 -2.06
N CYS A 209 -4.63 -7.92 -2.34
CA CYS A 209 -4.76 -8.60 -3.61
C CYS A 209 -6.22 -8.87 -3.96
N GLY A 210 -7.01 -9.41 -3.03
CA GLY A 210 -8.43 -9.68 -3.23
C GLY A 210 -9.22 -8.42 -3.57
N TYR A 211 -8.98 -7.32 -2.85
CA TYR A 211 -9.61 -6.03 -3.10
C TYR A 211 -9.25 -5.50 -4.49
N ILE A 212 -7.96 -5.48 -4.85
CA ILE A 212 -7.50 -5.04 -6.17
C ILE A 212 -8.13 -5.89 -7.28
N VAL A 213 -8.16 -7.22 -7.13
CA VAL A 213 -8.74 -8.12 -8.12
C VAL A 213 -10.25 -7.84 -8.29
N ILE A 214 -11.00 -7.68 -7.20
CA ILE A 214 -12.43 -7.32 -7.24
C ILE A 214 -12.63 -5.99 -7.96
N GLN A 215 -11.86 -4.96 -7.63
CA GLN A 215 -11.93 -3.66 -8.29
C GLN A 215 -11.58 -3.75 -9.77
N LEU A 216 -10.57 -4.55 -10.13
CA LEU A 216 -10.21 -4.77 -11.53
C LEU A 216 -11.28 -5.54 -12.30
N PHE A 217 -12.08 -6.40 -11.66
CA PHE A 217 -13.22 -7.08 -12.30
C PHE A 217 -14.43 -6.16 -12.52
N GLN A 218 -14.63 -5.17 -11.64
CA GLN A 218 -15.72 -4.20 -11.74
C GLN A 218 -15.52 -3.16 -12.84
N VAL A 219 -14.28 -2.93 -13.28
CA VAL A 219 -13.97 -2.01 -14.38
C VAL A 219 -14.15 -2.71 -15.73
N SER A 220 -15.01 -2.15 -16.60
CA SER A 220 -15.25 -2.66 -17.96
C SER A 220 -14.02 -2.49 -18.84
N TYR A 221 -13.86 -3.36 -19.85
CA TYR A 221 -12.73 -3.37 -20.79
C TYR A 221 -12.51 -2.01 -21.51
N GLN A 222 -13.57 -1.21 -21.63
CA GLN A 222 -13.59 0.08 -22.31
C GLN A 222 -13.42 1.28 -21.35
N ASP A 223 -13.49 1.04 -20.04
CA ASP A 223 -13.44 2.10 -19.05
C ASP A 223 -11.99 2.46 -18.68
N PRO A 224 -11.68 3.76 -18.54
CA PRO A 224 -10.35 4.22 -18.18
C PRO A 224 -9.95 3.77 -16.75
N ILE A 225 -8.68 3.39 -16.59
CA ILE A 225 -8.10 2.77 -15.37
C ILE A 225 -8.32 3.60 -14.09
N TYR A 226 -8.56 4.91 -14.19
CA TYR A 226 -8.86 5.74 -13.00
C TYR A 226 -10.12 5.27 -12.25
N HIS A 227 -11.05 4.56 -12.90
CA HIS A 227 -12.21 3.96 -12.24
C HIS A 227 -11.82 2.89 -11.21
N VAL A 228 -10.63 2.28 -11.31
CA VAL A 228 -10.11 1.37 -10.27
C VAL A 228 -9.75 2.15 -9.00
N LEU A 229 -9.16 3.34 -9.17
CA LEU A 229 -8.60 4.12 -8.06
C LEU A 229 -9.63 5.06 -7.40
N LEU A 230 -10.64 5.53 -8.13
CA LEU A 230 -11.58 6.55 -7.67
C LEU A 230 -13.02 6.05 -7.62
N ASN A 231 -13.80 6.59 -6.69
CA ASN A 231 -15.24 6.34 -6.66
C ASN A 231 -15.99 7.30 -7.59
N THR A 232 -16.35 6.84 -8.77
CA THR A 232 -17.15 7.62 -9.73
C THR A 232 -18.66 7.60 -9.45
N HIS A 233 -19.15 6.74 -8.55
CA HIS A 233 -20.59 6.49 -8.44
C HIS A 233 -21.36 7.57 -7.66
N ASN A 234 -20.68 8.53 -7.04
CA ASN A 234 -21.32 9.54 -6.17
C ASN A 234 -20.94 11.01 -6.46
N LYS A 235 -20.18 11.29 -7.52
CA LYS A 235 -19.98 12.68 -7.98
C LYS A 235 -20.87 12.93 -9.18
N LYS A 236 -22.13 13.27 -8.90
CA LYS A 236 -22.95 13.99 -9.89
C LYS A 236 -22.18 15.27 -10.25
N ILE A 237 -21.74 15.34 -11.50
CA ILE A 237 -21.41 16.60 -12.17
C ILE A 237 -22.69 17.42 -12.25
#